data_AF-A0A9W6SGW1-F1
#
_entry.id   AF-A0A9W6SGW1-F1
#
_cell.length_a   1.000
_cell.length_b   1.000
_cell.length_c   1.000
_cell.angle_alpha   90.00
_cell.angle_beta   90.00
_cell.angle_gamma   90.00
#
_symmetry.space_group_name_H-M   'P 1'
#
loop_
_entity.id
_entity.type
_entity.pdbx_description
1 polymer ?
#
loop_
_entity_poly.entity_id
_entity_poly.type
_entity_poly.pdbx_seq_one_letter_code
_entity_poly.pdbx_strand_id
1 'polypeptide(L)'
;MHSWPYTSLSRAENPQRLLERLAGDSKLRGDLLELYDGRLPTLSELRHDTALLNEAASRPLTAGVELHRSLSRVSFMKHYDGSDPRSLVGTLQTTSAPMSASLGDPPLNPFRLHLLAPPEQRGLWIGRSSSHPNQREFLLPAGTGYHMKAAIPGPMYSWDLYGRLIPGV
;
A
#
# COMPACT_ATOMS: atom_id res chain seq x y z
N MET A 1 -4.94 6.63 5.66
CA MET A 1 -4.70 5.77 4.48
C MET A 1 -4.61 4.34 4.97
N HIS A 2 -5.65 3.55 4.73
CA HIS A 2 -5.76 2.20 5.29
C HIS A 2 -4.86 1.21 4.54
N SER A 3 -4.21 0.31 5.26
CA SER A 3 -3.59 -0.86 4.65
C SER A 3 -4.70 -1.78 4.15
N TRP A 4 -4.89 -1.82 2.83
CA TRP A 4 -5.86 -2.71 2.19
C TRP A 4 -5.65 -4.18 2.61
N PRO A 5 -6.72 -4.97 2.84
CA PRO A 5 -6.65 -6.33 3.38
C PRO A 5 -5.97 -7.35 2.45
N TYR A 6 -5.76 -7.01 1.17
CA TYR A 6 -5.22 -7.90 0.15
C TYR A 6 -3.79 -8.38 0.41
N THR A 7 -2.95 -7.60 1.09
CA THR A 7 -1.54 -7.99 1.32
C THR A 7 -1.42 -9.23 2.21
N SER A 8 -2.28 -9.36 3.23
CA SER A 8 -2.27 -10.53 4.12
C SER A 8 -2.99 -11.73 3.49
N LEU A 9 -4.08 -11.50 2.76
CA LEU A 9 -4.84 -12.55 2.08
C LEU A 9 -4.04 -13.25 0.97
N SER A 10 -3.26 -12.49 0.20
CA SER A 10 -2.43 -13.02 -0.90
C SER A 10 -1.30 -13.94 -0.42
N ARG A 11 -0.85 -13.82 0.83
CA ARG A 11 0.27 -14.60 1.40
C ARG A 11 -0.17 -15.69 2.36
N ALA A 12 -1.46 -15.82 2.65
CA ALA A 12 -1.94 -16.77 3.66
C ALA A 12 -1.93 -18.20 3.12
N GLU A 13 -1.48 -19.16 3.94
CA GLU A 13 -1.58 -20.59 3.65
C GLU A 13 -3.04 -21.04 3.50
N ASN A 14 -3.95 -20.41 4.26
CA ASN A 14 -5.38 -20.60 4.13
C ASN A 14 -6.09 -19.23 4.02
N PRO A 15 -6.20 -18.68 2.79
CA PRO A 15 -6.80 -17.36 2.55
C PRO A 15 -8.26 -17.29 2.98
N GLN A 16 -8.99 -18.40 2.90
CA GLN A 16 -10.39 -18.48 3.31
C GLN A 16 -10.54 -18.29 4.83
N ARG A 17 -9.75 -19.05 5.62
CA ARG A 17 -9.74 -18.86 7.08
C ARG A 17 -9.24 -17.48 7.50
N LEU A 18 -8.27 -16.93 6.77
CA LEU A 18 -7.81 -15.56 7.05
C LEU A 18 -8.91 -14.55 6.75
N LEU A 19 -9.65 -14.70 5.65
CA LEU A 19 -10.81 -13.85 5.32
C LEU A 19 -11.88 -13.93 6.41
N GLU A 20 -12.22 -15.13 6.87
CA GLU A 20 -13.17 -15.33 7.98
C GLU A 20 -12.69 -14.64 9.27
N ARG A 21 -11.40 -14.78 9.59
CA ARG A 21 -10.80 -14.09 10.76
C ARG A 21 -10.83 -12.58 10.61
N LEU A 22 -10.48 -12.07 9.44
CA LEU A 22 -10.46 -10.64 9.12
C LEU A 22 -11.87 -10.05 9.09
N ALA A 23 -12.87 -10.81 8.66
CA ALA A 23 -14.28 -10.43 8.71
C ALA A 23 -14.85 -10.39 10.15
N GLY A 24 -14.10 -10.91 11.12
CA GLY A 24 -14.37 -10.75 12.55
C GLY A 24 -13.83 -9.44 13.13
N ASP A 25 -12.94 -8.72 12.43
CA ASP A 25 -12.52 -7.36 12.79
C ASP A 25 -13.63 -6.38 12.41
N SER A 26 -14.22 -5.68 13.39
CA SER A 26 -15.39 -4.84 13.19
C SER A 26 -15.15 -3.70 12.18
N LYS A 27 -13.95 -3.14 12.14
CA LYS A 27 -13.62 -2.05 11.21
C LYS A 27 -13.49 -2.59 9.79
N LEU A 28 -12.68 -3.62 9.61
CA LEU A 28 -12.48 -4.21 8.28
C LEU A 28 -13.78 -4.83 7.74
N ARG A 29 -14.59 -5.43 8.60
CA ARG A 29 -15.92 -5.91 8.25
C ARG A 29 -16.79 -4.77 7.74
N GLY A 30 -16.80 -3.63 8.42
CA GLY A 30 -17.53 -2.44 7.95
C GLY A 30 -17.09 -1.99 6.56
N ASP A 31 -15.78 -1.81 6.36
CA ASP A 31 -15.19 -1.41 5.08
C ASP A 31 -15.57 -2.42 3.95
N LEU A 32 -15.55 -3.72 4.23
CA LEU A 32 -15.93 -4.76 3.26
C LEU A 32 -17.44 -4.78 2.97
N LEU A 33 -18.29 -4.61 3.98
CA LEU A 33 -19.74 -4.56 3.77
C LEU A 33 -20.13 -3.33 2.93
N GLU A 34 -19.47 -2.20 3.13
CA GLU A 34 -19.70 -1.00 2.31
C GLU A 34 -19.29 -1.23 0.85
N LEU A 35 -18.12 -1.84 0.62
CA LEU A 35 -17.59 -2.09 -0.73
C LEU A 35 -18.38 -3.15 -1.51
N TYR A 36 -19.01 -4.10 -0.82
CA TYR A 36 -19.71 -5.23 -1.44
C TYR A 36 -21.21 -5.21 -1.10
N ASP A 37 -21.86 -4.05 -1.09
CA ASP A 37 -23.33 -3.91 -1.02
C ASP A 37 -23.98 -4.68 0.16
N GLY A 38 -23.38 -4.59 1.35
CA GLY A 38 -23.90 -5.17 2.59
C GLY A 38 -23.62 -6.67 2.77
N ARG A 39 -22.79 -7.29 1.92
CA ARG A 39 -22.33 -8.67 2.09
C ARG A 39 -20.81 -8.76 2.21
N LEU A 40 -20.32 -9.86 2.75
CA LEU A 40 -18.90 -10.15 2.71
C LEU A 40 -18.54 -10.70 1.32
N PRO A 41 -17.39 -10.30 0.75
CA PRO A 41 -16.94 -10.87 -0.51
C PRO A 41 -16.49 -12.31 -0.35
N THR A 42 -16.54 -13.05 -1.45
CA THR A 42 -15.89 -14.35 -1.59
C THR A 42 -14.40 -14.16 -1.88
N LEU A 43 -13.60 -15.22 -1.64
CA LEU A 43 -12.19 -15.22 -2.03
C LEU A 43 -12.00 -15.04 -3.55
N SER A 44 -12.95 -15.53 -4.36
CA SER A 44 -12.90 -15.38 -5.82
C SER A 44 -13.06 -13.92 -6.24
N GLU A 45 -14.01 -13.19 -5.64
CA GLU A 45 -14.22 -11.77 -5.91
C GLU A 45 -13.00 -10.94 -5.49
N LEU A 46 -12.45 -11.18 -4.30
CA LEU A 46 -11.24 -10.47 -3.85
C LEU A 46 -10.05 -10.70 -4.80
N ARG A 47 -9.90 -11.92 -5.33
CA ARG A 47 -8.85 -12.24 -6.32
C ARG A 47 -9.12 -11.55 -7.65
N HIS A 48 -10.37 -11.56 -8.11
CA HIS A 48 -10.77 -10.88 -9.34
C HIS A 48 -10.50 -9.37 -9.25
N ASP A 49 -10.93 -8.72 -8.18
CA ASP A 49 -10.75 -7.29 -7.98
C ASP A 49 -9.26 -6.93 -7.85
N THR A 50 -8.49 -7.77 -7.17
CA THR A 50 -7.02 -7.61 -7.10
C THR A 50 -6.38 -7.67 -8.50
N ALA A 51 -6.83 -8.60 -9.35
CA ALA A 51 -6.33 -8.71 -10.71
C ALA A 51 -6.71 -7.49 -11.57
N LEU A 52 -7.95 -7.01 -11.47
CA LEU A 52 -8.43 -5.82 -12.15
C LEU A 52 -7.62 -4.57 -11.76
N LEU A 53 -7.35 -4.39 -10.46
CA LEU A 53 -6.54 -3.30 -9.95
C LEU A 53 -5.10 -3.36 -10.46
N ASN A 54 -4.50 -4.55 -10.52
CA ASN A 54 -3.16 -4.73 -11.07
C ASN A 54 -3.10 -4.40 -12.56
N GLU A 55 -4.08 -4.85 -13.34
CA GLU A 55 -4.18 -4.55 -14.77
C GLU A 55 -4.34 -3.04 -14.99
N ALA A 56 -5.24 -2.40 -14.24
CA ALA A 56 -5.45 -0.95 -14.32
C ALA A 56 -4.18 -0.15 -13.97
N ALA A 57 -3.40 -0.62 -12.99
CA ALA A 57 -2.13 -0.03 -12.56
C ALA A 57 -0.92 -0.46 -13.41
N SER A 58 -1.11 -1.17 -14.53
CA SER A 58 0.00 -1.66 -15.36
C SER A 58 0.61 -0.62 -16.30
N ARG A 59 0.00 0.56 -16.42
CA ARG A 59 0.44 1.61 -17.37
C ARG A 59 1.73 2.28 -16.87
N PRO A 60 2.73 2.47 -17.74
CA PRO A 60 3.95 3.17 -17.38
C PRO A 60 3.69 4.67 -17.17
N LEU A 61 4.38 5.25 -16.20
CA LEU A 61 4.46 6.68 -16.01
C LEU A 61 5.31 7.35 -17.09
N THR A 62 4.85 8.50 -17.58
CA THR A 62 5.56 9.31 -18.58
C THR A 62 6.66 10.19 -17.97
N ALA A 63 6.62 10.42 -16.66
CA ALA A 63 7.59 11.23 -15.92
C ALA A 63 7.80 10.67 -14.52
N GLY A 64 8.94 11.02 -13.92
CA GLY A 64 9.20 10.69 -12.53
C GLY A 64 8.31 11.49 -11.59
N VAL A 65 7.82 10.86 -10.52
CA VAL A 65 6.94 11.49 -9.52
C VAL A 65 7.36 11.09 -8.12
N GLU A 66 7.03 11.94 -7.15
CA GLU A 66 7.11 11.59 -5.73
C GLU A 66 5.74 11.14 -5.24
N LEU A 67 5.72 9.99 -4.58
CA LEU A 67 4.52 9.38 -4.02
C LEU A 67 4.66 9.30 -2.52
N HIS A 68 3.57 9.56 -1.80
CA HIS A 68 3.56 9.51 -0.35
C HIS A 68 2.57 8.48 0.17
N ARG A 69 2.93 7.79 1.24
CA ARG A 69 2.05 6.85 1.92
C ARG A 69 2.18 7.01 3.42
N SER A 70 1.05 7.19 4.08
CA SER A 70 0.99 7.24 5.53
C SER A 70 0.70 5.86 6.13
N LEU A 71 1.48 5.47 7.12
CA LEU A 71 1.44 4.17 7.77
C LEU A 71 1.31 4.33 9.29
N SER A 72 0.42 3.58 9.92
CA SER A 72 0.27 3.54 11.37
C SER A 72 1.36 2.72 12.07
N ARG A 73 2.02 1.82 11.34
CA ARG A 73 3.09 0.94 11.81
C ARG A 73 3.96 0.48 10.65
N VAL A 74 5.19 0.07 10.95
CA VAL A 74 6.14 -0.50 9.97
C VAL A 74 6.52 -1.95 10.27
N SER A 75 5.91 -2.56 11.29
CA SER A 75 6.23 -3.93 11.74
C SER A 75 5.96 -5.04 10.71
N PHE A 76 5.24 -4.73 9.63
CA PHE A 76 5.02 -5.67 8.52
C PHE A 76 6.15 -5.63 7.47
N MET A 77 7.04 -4.64 7.53
CA MET A 77 8.11 -4.44 6.56
C MET A 77 9.24 -5.45 6.82
N LYS A 78 9.82 -5.96 5.74
CA LYS A 78 10.88 -6.96 5.82
C LYS A 78 12.11 -6.36 6.51
N HIS A 79 12.76 -7.13 7.39
CA HIS A 79 13.97 -6.72 8.13
C HIS A 79 13.79 -5.55 9.11
N TYR A 80 12.55 -5.21 9.49
CA TYR A 80 12.33 -4.36 10.66
C TYR A 80 12.78 -5.09 11.93
N ASP A 81 13.58 -4.45 12.78
CA ASP A 81 14.11 -5.07 14.01
C ASP A 81 13.10 -5.09 15.18
N GLY A 82 11.95 -4.43 15.02
CA GLY A 82 10.90 -4.34 16.03
C GLY A 82 10.88 -3.01 16.79
N SER A 83 11.95 -2.22 16.72
CA SER A 83 12.17 -1.05 17.59
C SER A 83 12.59 0.22 16.86
N ASP A 84 13.46 0.14 15.86
CA ASP A 84 14.11 1.30 15.24
C ASP A 84 13.87 1.32 13.72
N PRO A 85 13.12 2.29 13.19
CA PRO A 85 12.86 2.40 11.76
C PRO A 85 14.12 2.54 10.89
N ARG A 86 15.26 2.93 11.47
CA ARG A 86 16.54 2.97 10.76
C ARG A 86 17.02 1.59 10.33
N SER A 87 16.57 0.51 10.99
CA SER A 87 16.87 -0.88 10.58
C SER A 87 16.39 -1.20 9.16
N LEU A 88 15.43 -0.43 8.64
CA LEU A 88 14.91 -0.59 7.29
C LEU A 88 15.85 -0.04 6.22
N VAL A 89 16.78 0.86 6.54
CA VAL A 89 17.65 1.49 5.55
C VAL A 89 18.52 0.44 4.85
N GLY A 90 18.59 0.51 3.51
CA GLY A 90 19.31 -0.47 2.69
C GLY A 90 18.51 -1.73 2.34
N THR A 91 17.35 -1.94 2.95
CA THR A 91 16.51 -3.12 2.68
C THR A 91 15.71 -2.98 1.38
N LEU A 92 15.39 -4.12 0.77
CA LEU A 92 14.44 -4.23 -0.34
C LEU A 92 13.06 -4.62 0.20
N GLN A 93 12.05 -3.84 -0.16
CA GLN A 93 10.66 -4.11 0.16
C GLN A 93 9.89 -4.45 -1.12
N THR A 94 8.94 -5.37 -1.02
CA THR A 94 8.05 -5.74 -2.12
C THR A 94 6.62 -5.91 -1.63
N THR A 95 5.67 -5.42 -2.41
CA THR A 95 4.24 -5.54 -2.09
C THR A 95 3.65 -6.78 -2.76
N SER A 96 2.91 -7.62 -2.02
CA SER A 96 2.21 -8.78 -2.61
C SER A 96 0.81 -8.45 -3.15
N ALA A 97 0.35 -7.23 -2.94
CA ALA A 97 -0.94 -6.73 -3.39
C ALA A 97 -0.78 -5.30 -3.89
N PRO A 98 -1.76 -4.77 -4.65
CA PRO A 98 -1.78 -3.37 -5.01
C PRO A 98 -1.58 -2.47 -3.79
N MET A 99 -0.76 -1.44 -3.96
CA MET A 99 -0.41 -0.49 -2.91
C MET A 99 -0.97 0.88 -3.26
N SER A 100 -1.82 1.40 -2.39
CA SER A 100 -2.29 2.79 -2.45
C SER A 100 -1.22 3.74 -1.87
N ALA A 101 -0.98 4.82 -2.59
CA ALA A 101 -0.15 5.97 -2.26
C ALA A 101 -0.87 7.26 -2.71
N SER A 102 -0.24 8.41 -2.51
CA SER A 102 -0.79 9.73 -2.83
C SER A 102 0.20 10.56 -3.63
N LEU A 103 -0.31 11.32 -4.61
CA LEU A 103 0.40 12.44 -5.22
C LEU A 103 0.20 13.69 -4.36
N GLY A 104 1.13 13.95 -3.45
CA GLY A 104 1.09 15.05 -2.48
C GLY A 104 0.93 14.57 -1.04
N ASP A 105 0.52 15.48 -0.15
CA ASP A 105 0.61 15.24 1.29
C ASP A 105 -0.39 14.17 1.78
N PRO A 106 0.11 13.08 2.39
CA PRO A 106 -0.74 12.02 2.90
C PRO A 106 -1.30 12.43 4.29
N PRO A 107 -2.41 11.81 4.74
CA PRO A 107 -3.00 12.09 6.06
C PRO A 107 -2.02 11.77 7.19
N LEU A 108 -2.05 12.55 8.28
CA LEU A 108 -1.11 12.42 9.40
C LEU A 108 -1.12 11.00 10.02
N ASN A 109 0.03 10.32 9.98
CA ASN A 109 0.30 9.08 10.70
C ASN A 109 1.74 9.11 11.24
N PRO A 110 2.09 8.26 12.23
CA PRO A 110 3.43 8.21 12.81
C PRO A 110 4.52 7.91 11.78
N PHE A 111 4.23 7.21 10.68
CA PHE A 111 5.22 6.92 9.64
C PHE A 111 4.75 7.48 8.31
N ARG A 112 5.59 8.27 7.65
CA ARG A 112 5.37 8.79 6.29
C ARG A 112 6.41 8.19 5.37
N LEU A 113 5.97 7.41 4.40
CA LEU A 113 6.81 6.81 3.38
C LEU A 113 6.78 7.68 2.12
N HIS A 114 7.93 8.24 1.76
CA HIS A 114 8.19 9.01 0.55
C HIS A 114 8.85 8.10 -0.48
N LEU A 115 8.25 7.94 -1.64
CA LEU A 115 8.71 7.04 -2.71
C LEU A 115 8.99 7.84 -3.97
N LEU A 116 10.24 7.80 -4.42
CA LEU A 116 10.60 8.31 -5.74
C LEU A 116 10.29 7.23 -6.79
N ALA A 117 9.29 7.50 -7.61
CA ALA A 117 8.95 6.73 -8.79
C ALA A 117 9.69 7.32 -10.00
N PRO A 118 10.57 6.56 -10.68
CA PRO A 118 11.17 7.01 -11.93
C PRO A 118 10.14 6.98 -13.08
N PRO A 119 10.43 7.60 -14.24
CA PRO A 119 9.72 7.32 -15.48
C PRO A 119 9.67 5.81 -15.77
N GLU A 120 8.67 5.39 -16.53
CA GLU A 120 8.37 3.98 -16.87
C GLU A 120 7.94 3.10 -15.69
N GLN A 121 7.91 3.64 -14.47
CA GLN A 121 7.29 2.95 -13.33
C GLN A 121 5.81 2.69 -13.64
N ARG A 122 5.35 1.47 -13.39
CA ARG A 122 3.93 1.13 -13.54
C ARG A 122 3.11 1.70 -12.39
N GLY A 123 1.98 2.31 -12.71
CA GLY A 123 0.99 2.75 -11.74
C GLY A 123 -0.18 3.49 -12.39
N LEU A 124 -1.18 3.82 -11.58
CA LEU A 124 -2.37 4.54 -12.02
C LEU A 124 -2.70 5.66 -11.03
N TRP A 125 -2.78 6.88 -11.53
CA TRP A 125 -3.48 7.94 -10.82
C TRP A 125 -4.99 7.72 -10.96
N ILE A 126 -5.68 7.48 -9.85
CA ILE A 126 -7.13 7.22 -9.85
C ILE A 126 -7.92 8.50 -10.15
N GLY A 127 -7.33 9.66 -9.86
CA GLY A 127 -7.93 10.95 -10.14
C GLY A 127 -9.22 11.19 -9.36
N ARG A 128 -10.16 11.90 -9.99
CA ARG A 128 -11.43 12.31 -9.37
C ARG A 128 -12.43 11.17 -9.17
N SER A 129 -12.14 10.00 -9.72
CA SER A 129 -12.98 8.80 -9.58
C SER A 129 -12.71 8.04 -8.28
N SER A 130 -11.76 8.49 -7.45
CA SER A 130 -11.56 7.92 -6.11
C SER A 130 -12.73 8.31 -5.20
N SER A 131 -13.09 7.44 -4.25
CA SER A 131 -14.00 7.80 -3.15
C SER A 131 -13.44 8.93 -2.27
N HIS A 132 -12.13 9.20 -2.39
CA HIS A 132 -11.44 10.30 -1.72
C HIS A 132 -10.64 11.16 -2.71
N PRO A 133 -11.29 11.94 -3.61
CA PRO A 133 -10.62 12.68 -4.68
C PRO A 133 -9.49 13.60 -4.21
N ASN A 134 -9.66 14.17 -3.00
CA ASN A 134 -8.70 15.09 -2.40
C ASN A 134 -7.41 14.39 -1.92
N GLN A 135 -7.43 13.07 -1.74
CA GLN A 135 -6.23 12.30 -1.38
C GLN A 135 -5.32 12.02 -2.58
N ARG A 136 -5.73 12.43 -3.80
CA ARG A 136 -4.94 12.30 -5.04
C ARG A 136 -4.33 10.91 -5.18
N GLU A 137 -5.19 9.92 -5.00
CA GLU A 137 -4.78 8.53 -4.84
C GLU A 137 -4.06 8.00 -6.08
N PHE A 138 -2.94 7.34 -5.83
CA PHE A 138 -2.09 6.70 -6.81
C PHE A 138 -1.94 5.23 -6.46
N LEU A 139 -2.26 4.35 -7.40
CA LEU A 139 -2.22 2.91 -7.23
C LEU A 139 -0.94 2.35 -7.88
N LEU A 140 -0.19 1.60 -7.09
CA LEU A 140 0.95 0.80 -7.55
C LEU A 140 0.52 -0.68 -7.62
N PRO A 141 0.90 -1.42 -8.68
CA PRO A 141 0.54 -2.83 -8.80
C PRO A 141 1.25 -3.69 -7.74
N ALA A 142 0.74 -4.90 -7.52
CA ALA A 142 1.44 -5.96 -6.82
C ALA A 142 2.79 -6.26 -7.51
N GLY A 143 3.77 -6.72 -6.74
CA GLY A 143 5.14 -6.91 -7.21
C GLY A 143 6.02 -5.67 -7.06
N THR A 144 5.43 -4.48 -6.91
CA THR A 144 6.18 -3.22 -6.79
C THR A 144 7.28 -3.32 -5.72
N GLY A 145 8.52 -3.19 -6.17
CA GLY A 145 9.72 -3.20 -5.35
C GLY A 145 10.23 -1.80 -5.06
N TYR A 146 10.77 -1.59 -3.86
CA TYR A 146 11.48 -0.35 -3.52
C TYR A 146 12.63 -0.57 -2.54
N HIS A 147 13.71 0.18 -2.74
CA HIS A 147 14.82 0.23 -1.82
C HIS A 147 14.63 1.35 -0.81
N MET A 148 14.74 1.02 0.47
CA MET A 148 14.78 1.99 1.56
C MET A 148 16.13 2.72 1.54
N LYS A 149 16.08 4.05 1.56
CA LYS A 149 17.23 4.94 1.43
C LYS A 149 17.54 5.73 2.69
N ALA A 150 16.51 6.17 3.41
CA ALA A 150 16.69 6.89 4.66
C ALA A 150 15.49 6.68 5.59
N ALA A 151 15.73 6.88 6.88
CA ALA A 151 14.71 7.00 7.91
C ALA A 151 15.12 8.16 8.81
N ILE A 152 14.28 9.19 8.87
CA ILE A 152 14.57 10.43 9.56
C ILE A 152 13.50 10.62 10.64
N PRO A 153 13.88 10.82 11.92
CA PRO A 153 12.91 11.12 12.96
C PRO A 153 12.27 12.49 12.71
N GLY A 154 10.96 12.53 12.81
CA GLY A 154 10.15 13.74 12.72
C GLY A 154 9.61 14.17 14.09
N PRO A 155 8.79 15.23 14.13
CA PRO A 155 8.18 15.71 15.37
C PRO A 155 7.20 14.68 15.97
N MET A 156 7.00 14.74 17.29
CA MET A 156 6.01 13.92 18.01
C MET A 156 6.11 12.40 17.72
N TYR A 157 7.32 11.85 17.80
CA TYR A 157 7.61 10.43 17.56
C TYR A 157 7.27 9.94 16.14
N SER A 158 7.13 10.85 15.17
CA SER A 158 6.93 10.47 13.78
C SER A 158 8.26 10.11 13.09
N TRP A 159 8.16 9.49 11.92
CA TRP A 159 9.28 9.14 11.07
C TRP A 159 8.96 9.41 9.61
N ASP A 160 9.88 10.07 8.93
CA ASP A 160 9.89 10.22 7.48
C ASP A 160 10.85 9.17 6.89
N LEU A 161 10.29 8.25 6.13
CA LEU A 161 10.96 7.11 5.51
C LEU A 161 11.07 7.37 4.03
N TYR A 162 12.25 7.22 3.45
CA TYR A 162 12.50 7.49 2.05
C TYR A 162 12.84 6.21 1.32
N GLY A 163 12.19 5.98 0.19
CA GLY A 163 12.45 4.86 -0.70
C GLY A 163 12.52 5.29 -2.16
N ARG A 164 13.12 4.44 -2.98
CA ARG A 164 13.11 4.58 -4.44
C ARG A 164 12.51 3.31 -5.05
N LEU A 165 11.47 3.48 -5.86
CA LEU A 165 10.86 2.39 -6.60
C LEU A 165 11.84 1.83 -7.63
N ILE A 166 11.71 0.54 -7.90
CA ILE A 166 12.52 -0.20 -8.87
C ILE A 166 11.64 -0.53 -10.07
N PRO A 167 11.93 0.03 -11.26
CA PRO A 167 11.21 -0.32 -12.47
C PRO A 167 11.34 -1.80 -12.81
N GLY A 168 10.23 -2.42 -13.22
CA GLY A 168 10.25 -3.76 -13.84
C GLY A 168 10.51 -4.94 -12.89
N VAL A 169 10.38 -4.75 -11.58
CA VAL A 169 10.31 -5.84 -10.59
C VAL A 169 8.88 -6.38 -10.49
#